data_AF-A0A8B7P0S7-F1
#
_entry.id   AF-A0A8B7P0S7-F1
#
_cell.length_a   1.000
_cell.length_b   1.000
_cell.length_c   1.000
_cell.angle_alpha   90.00
_cell.angle_beta   90.00
_cell.angle_gamma   90.00
#
_symmetry.space_group_name_H-M   'P 1'
#
loop_
_entity.id
_entity.type
_entity.pdbx_description
1 polymer ?
#
loop_
_entity_poly.entity_id
_entity_poly.type
_entity_poly.pdbx_seq_one_letter_code
_entity_poly.pdbx_strand_id
1 'polypeptide(L)'
;MRTLSSLMRYSKVLGTAIKPQNCLRALSTSTVRSSDTLSVHRDTPENNPDTKFEFTPENMKRAEAIMSIYPVGHKKAAVIPLLDLAQRQHG
;
A
#
# COMPACT_ATOMS: atom_id res chain seq x y z
N MET A 1 45.86 -18.61 -72.99
CA MET A 1 46.03 -18.98 -71.56
C MET A 1 46.19 -17.72 -70.71
N ARG A 2 45.13 -17.25 -70.06
CA ARG A 2 45.13 -16.25 -68.95
C ARG A 2 43.89 -16.56 -68.09
N THR A 3 44.01 -17.55 -67.20
CA THR A 3 44.18 -17.43 -65.74
C THR A 3 42.95 -16.93 -64.99
N LEU A 4 42.54 -17.80 -64.05
CA LEU A 4 41.42 -17.77 -63.13
C LEU A 4 41.50 -16.61 -62.11
N SER A 5 40.36 -16.01 -61.77
CA SER A 5 39.99 -15.58 -60.41
C SER A 5 38.52 -15.14 -60.42
N SER A 6 37.59 -15.97 -59.99
CA SER A 6 37.24 -16.23 -58.58
C SER A 6 36.51 -15.05 -57.92
N LEU A 7 35.25 -15.35 -57.56
CA LEU A 7 34.50 -14.85 -56.41
C LEU A 7 34.09 -13.36 -56.39
N MET A 8 32.83 -13.13 -56.76
CA MET A 8 31.93 -12.44 -55.82
C MET A 8 30.47 -12.85 -56.08
N ARG A 9 30.09 -14.02 -55.56
CA ARG A 9 28.65 -14.33 -55.37
C ARG A 9 28.21 -13.52 -54.16
N TYR A 10 27.57 -12.39 -54.42
CA TYR A 10 26.88 -11.60 -53.41
C TYR A 10 25.71 -12.43 -52.85
N SER A 11 25.99 -13.19 -51.79
CA SER A 11 24.96 -13.78 -50.95
C SER A 11 24.30 -12.65 -50.17
N LYS A 12 23.08 -12.28 -50.57
CA LYS A 12 22.22 -11.40 -49.77
C LYS A 12 21.96 -12.09 -48.44
N VAL A 13 22.60 -11.60 -47.38
CA VAL A 13 22.21 -11.90 -46.01
C VAL A 13 20.82 -11.31 -45.81
N LEU A 14 19.79 -12.16 -45.83
CA LEU A 14 18.44 -11.79 -45.40
C LEU A 14 18.49 -11.64 -43.89
N GLY A 15 18.77 -10.43 -43.42
CA GLY A 15 18.60 -10.07 -42.01
C GLY A 15 17.15 -10.29 -41.62
N THR A 16 16.90 -11.22 -40.69
CA THR A 16 15.59 -11.36 -40.05
C THR A 16 15.37 -10.13 -39.18
N ALA A 17 14.44 -9.27 -39.60
CA ALA A 17 14.00 -8.14 -38.79
C ALA A 17 13.33 -8.66 -37.51
N ILE A 18 14.00 -8.54 -36.36
CA ILE A 18 13.39 -8.73 -35.05
C ILE A 18 12.40 -7.57 -34.89
N LYS A 19 11.10 -7.83 -35.10
CA LYS A 19 10.06 -6.86 -34.75
C LYS A 19 10.13 -6.65 -33.23
N PRO A 20 10.28 -5.42 -32.71
CA PRO A 20 10.06 -5.19 -31.29
C PRO A 20 8.61 -5.56 -31.01
N GLN A 21 8.39 -6.64 -30.25
CA GLN A 21 7.07 -6.86 -29.69
C GLN A 21 6.87 -5.76 -28.66
N ASN A 22 6.01 -4.79 -29.00
CA ASN A 22 5.48 -3.86 -28.02
C ASN A 22 4.68 -4.66 -26.99
N CYS A 23 5.35 -5.16 -25.96
CA CYS A 23 4.74 -5.68 -24.76
C CYS A 23 4.19 -4.49 -23.97
N LEU A 24 3.12 -3.87 -24.47
CA LEU A 24 2.32 -2.94 -23.69
C LEU A 24 1.67 -3.77 -22.58
N ARG A 25 2.22 -3.69 -21.36
CA ARG A 25 1.54 -4.26 -20.20
C ARG A 25 0.20 -3.55 -20.06
N ALA A 26 -0.89 -4.25 -20.37
CA ALA A 26 -2.22 -3.78 -20.06
C ALA A 26 -2.33 -3.62 -18.53
N LEU A 27 -2.53 -2.38 -18.07
CA LEU A 27 -2.84 -2.12 -16.67
C LEU A 27 -4.25 -2.65 -16.42
N SER A 28 -4.35 -3.76 -15.67
CA SER A 28 -5.63 -4.25 -15.17
C SER A 28 -5.95 -3.53 -13.86
N THR A 29 -7.15 -2.98 -13.74
CA THR A 29 -7.67 -2.37 -12.50
C THR A 29 -8.89 -3.18 -12.05
N SER A 30 -9.07 -3.31 -10.74
CA SER A 30 -10.24 -3.99 -10.18
C SER A 30 -11.51 -3.16 -10.42
N THR A 31 -12.66 -3.82 -10.52
CA THR A 31 -13.96 -3.16 -10.57
C THR A 31 -14.23 -2.35 -9.29
N VAL A 32 -14.88 -1.20 -9.42
CA VAL A 32 -15.28 -0.38 -8.26
C VAL A 32 -16.35 -1.13 -7.47
N ARG A 33 -16.11 -1.35 -6.18
CA ARG A 33 -17.08 -1.93 -5.24
C ARG A 33 -17.44 -0.90 -4.18
N SER A 34 -18.74 -0.74 -3.92
CA SER A 34 -19.24 0.08 -2.81
C SER A 34 -18.95 -0.57 -1.46
N SER A 35 -18.63 0.22 -0.42
CA SER A 35 -18.44 -0.31 0.93
C SER A 35 -19.77 -0.63 1.59
N ASP A 36 -19.85 -1.78 2.26
CA ASP A 36 -21.01 -2.16 3.08
C ASP A 36 -20.99 -1.46 4.47
N THR A 37 -19.87 -0.82 4.86
CA THR A 37 -19.71 -0.16 6.16
C THR A 37 -19.99 1.35 6.11
N LEU A 38 -20.70 1.85 7.11
CA LEU A 38 -21.02 3.28 7.26
C LEU A 38 -19.79 4.03 7.79
N SER A 39 -19.29 5.00 7.03
CA SER A 39 -18.16 5.86 7.43
C SER A 39 -18.57 7.06 8.30
N VAL A 40 -19.86 7.16 8.66
CA VAL A 40 -20.42 8.23 9.49
C VAL A 40 -20.87 7.66 10.83
N HIS A 41 -20.59 8.40 11.91
CA HIS A 41 -21.13 8.06 13.22
C HIS A 41 -22.63 8.38 13.28
N ARG A 42 -23.39 7.54 13.98
CA ARG A 42 -24.78 7.79 14.36
C ARG A 42 -24.91 7.48 15.83
N ASP A 43 -25.41 8.43 16.59
CA ASP A 43 -25.57 8.27 18.03
C ASP A 43 -26.54 7.11 18.32
N THR A 44 -26.13 6.21 19.20
CA THR A 44 -26.98 5.18 19.79
C THR A 44 -27.02 5.40 21.31
N PRO A 45 -27.99 4.83 22.05
CA PRO A 45 -28.02 4.96 23.50
C PRO A 45 -26.74 4.45 24.19
N GLU A 46 -26.01 3.53 23.54
CA GLU A 46 -24.78 2.94 24.06
C GLU A 46 -23.50 3.66 23.57
N ASN A 47 -23.53 4.23 22.36
CA ASN A 47 -22.38 4.87 21.72
C ASN A 47 -22.74 6.30 21.29
N ASN A 48 -22.41 7.25 22.15
CA ASN A 48 -22.61 8.69 21.99
C ASN A 48 -21.47 9.44 22.71
N PRO A 49 -21.27 10.73 22.46
CA PRO A 49 -20.20 11.51 23.12
C PRO A 49 -20.36 11.67 24.63
N ASP A 50 -21.56 11.43 25.17
CA ASP A 50 -21.84 11.52 26.61
C ASP A 50 -21.49 10.22 27.36
N THR A 51 -21.26 9.11 26.64
CA THR A 51 -20.82 7.83 27.21
C THR A 51 -19.42 8.01 27.81
N LYS A 52 -19.32 7.87 29.13
CA LYS A 52 -18.05 8.03 29.86
C LYS A 52 -17.10 6.88 29.53
N PHE A 53 -15.95 7.22 28.96
CA PHE A 53 -14.84 6.30 28.72
C PHE A 53 -13.58 6.80 29.41
N GLU A 54 -12.97 5.97 30.24
CA GLU A 54 -11.68 6.23 30.89
C GLU A 54 -10.80 4.97 30.85
N PHE A 55 -9.49 5.16 30.70
CA PHE A 55 -8.54 4.05 30.78
C PHE A 55 -8.41 3.55 32.22
N THR A 56 -8.28 2.24 32.38
CA THR A 56 -7.91 1.66 33.68
C THR A 56 -6.53 2.17 34.12
N PRO A 57 -6.22 2.19 35.44
CA PRO A 57 -4.93 2.67 35.92
C PRO A 57 -3.73 1.89 35.35
N GLU A 58 -3.93 0.62 35.01
CA GLU A 58 -2.91 -0.19 34.33
C GLU A 58 -2.69 0.26 32.87
N ASN A 59 -3.77 0.53 32.15
CA ASN A 59 -3.71 0.99 30.76
C ASN A 59 -3.22 2.44 30.65
N MET A 60 -3.45 3.28 31.66
CA MET A 60 -2.85 4.62 31.74
C MET A 60 -1.31 4.55 31.74
N LYS A 61 -0.71 3.64 32.53
CA LYS A 61 0.75 3.43 32.52
C LYS A 61 1.25 2.97 31.16
N ARG A 62 0.48 2.12 30.46
CA ARG A 62 0.81 1.68 29.09
C ARG A 62 0.70 2.82 28.10
N ALA A 63 -0.32 3.68 28.22
CA ALA A 63 -0.48 4.86 27.38
C ALA A 63 0.71 5.82 27.54
N GLU A 64 1.17 6.05 28.77
CA GLU A 64 2.37 6.85 29.05
C GLU A 64 3.63 6.24 28.42
N ALA A 65 3.80 4.92 28.52
CA ALA A 65 4.90 4.21 27.90
C ALA A 65 4.85 4.30 26.35
N ILE A 66 3.66 4.24 25.75
CA ILE A 66 3.48 4.43 24.30
C ILE A 66 3.85 5.87 23.90
N MET A 67 3.43 6.86 24.71
CA MET A 67 3.73 8.26 24.43
C MET A 67 5.22 8.59 24.54
N SER A 68 5.99 7.87 25.37
CA SER A 68 7.43 8.10 25.54
C SER A 68 8.28 7.58 24.37
N ILE A 69 7.75 6.67 23.55
CA ILE A 69 8.41 6.18 22.33
C ILE A 69 8.55 7.30 21.30
N TYR A 70 7.57 8.21 21.25
CA TYR A 70 7.52 9.26 20.25
C TYR A 70 8.14 10.56 20.77
N PRO A 71 9.02 11.22 19.98
CA PRO A 71 9.68 12.44 20.42
C PRO A 71 8.69 13.61 20.58
N VAL A 72 9.11 14.61 21.34
CA VAL A 72 8.35 15.85 21.53
C VAL A 72 8.05 16.49 20.16
N GLY A 73 6.81 16.94 19.97
CA GLY A 73 6.30 17.44 18.67
C GLY A 73 5.66 16.37 17.79
N HIS A 74 5.93 15.08 18.02
CA HIS A 74 5.40 13.96 17.22
C HIS A 74 4.42 13.07 18.00
N LYS A 75 3.85 13.56 19.10
CA LYS A 75 2.88 12.82 19.93
C LYS A 75 1.65 12.33 19.15
N LYS A 76 1.29 12.98 18.03
CA LYS A 76 0.20 12.54 17.14
C LYS A 76 0.43 11.14 16.55
N ALA A 77 1.68 10.69 16.44
CA ALA A 77 1.99 9.34 15.98
C ALA A 77 1.53 8.26 16.97
N ALA A 78 1.34 8.60 18.24
CA ALA A 78 0.82 7.68 19.26
C ALA A 78 -0.69 7.40 19.13
N VAL A 79 -1.42 8.08 18.25
CA VAL A 79 -2.90 7.96 18.14
C VAL A 79 -3.32 6.54 17.79
N ILE A 80 -2.68 5.89 16.80
CA ILE A 80 -3.05 4.52 16.39
C ILE A 80 -2.81 3.51 17.52
N PRO A 81 -1.63 3.47 18.17
CA PRO A 81 -1.42 2.60 19.33
C PRO A 81 -2.35 2.86 20.52
N LEU A 82 -2.69 4.13 20.79
CA LEU A 82 -3.61 4.48 21.88
C LEU A 82 -5.06 4.03 21.57
N LEU A 83 -5.49 4.15 20.31
CA LEU A 83 -6.79 3.65 19.87
C LEU A 83 -6.86 2.12 19.94
N ASP A 84 -5.79 1.41 19.55
CA ASP A 84 -5.71 -0.05 19.70
C ASP A 84 -5.81 -0.46 21.17
N LEU A 85 -5.15 0.27 22.08
CA LEU A 85 -5.25 0.02 23.52
C LEU A 85 -6.68 0.22 24.05
N ALA A 86 -7.37 1.26 23.58
CA ALA A 86 -8.78 1.51 23.93
C ALA A 86 -9.70 0.39 23.43
N GLN A 87 -9.49 -0.07 22.19
CA GLN A 87 -10.22 -1.20 21.62
C GLN A 87 -10.01 -2.48 22.42
N ARG A 88 -8.79 -2.77 22.91
CA ARG A 88 -8.52 -3.94 23.76
C ARG A 88 -9.15 -3.86 25.15
N GLN A 89 -9.40 -2.65 25.67
CA GLN A 89 -10.04 -2.47 26.96
C GLN A 89 -11.57 -2.66 26.87
N HIS A 90 -12.17 -2.21 25.77
CA HIS A 90 -13.61 -2.09 25.64
C HIS A 90 -14.26 -3.13 24.71
N GLY A 91 -13.46 -3.81 23.90
CA GLY A 91 -13.87 -4.87 22.97
C GLY A 91 -13.86 -6.27 23.58
#